data_AF-A0A813IEB5-F1
#
_entry.id   AF-A0A813IEB5-F1
#
_cell.length_a   1.000
_cell.length_b   1.000
_cell.length_c   1.000
_cell.angle_alpha   90.00
_cell.angle_beta   90.00
_cell.angle_gamma   90.00
#
_symmetry.space_group_name_H-M   'P 1'
#
loop_
_entity.id
_entity.type
_entity.pdbx_description
1 polymer ?
#
loop_
_entity_poly.entity_id
_entity_poly.type
_entity_poly.pdbx_seq_one_letter_code
_entity_poly.pdbx_strand_id
1 'polypeptide(L)'
;MADYMKDRVEMGHPLNSEERDMFSAAFKNALTERRHAVRVAVSVEQQEEAEGREQNANLARGYRSKVEAELQGICDKALQLLKNSLVPSAESGEAKTFYLKMQGDYFRYMAEFASGHVRDNAANEARIAYGQGMEE
;
A
#
# COMPACT_ATOMS: atom_id res chain seq x y z
N MET A 1 -2.43 -3.88 14.35
CA MET A 1 -3.49 -4.53 13.54
C MET A 1 -2.95 -5.13 12.25
N ALA A 2 -2.22 -4.39 11.41
CA ALA A 2 -1.68 -4.95 10.16
C ALA A 2 -0.77 -6.16 10.39
N ASP A 3 0.11 -6.12 11.40
CA ASP A 3 0.99 -7.25 11.74
C ASP A 3 0.19 -8.48 12.25
N TYR A 4 -0.84 -8.28 13.08
CA TYR A 4 -1.71 -9.38 13.51
C TYR A 4 -2.48 -10.01 12.34
N MET A 5 -2.94 -9.20 11.38
CA MET A 5 -3.60 -9.72 10.19
C MET A 5 -2.63 -10.41 9.24
N LYS A 6 -1.36 -9.98 9.19
CA LYS A 6 -0.29 -10.71 8.50
C LYS A 6 -0.13 -12.11 9.10
N ASP A 7 0.01 -12.20 10.42
CA ASP A 7 0.18 -13.49 11.10
C ASP A 7 -1.05 -14.39 10.87
N ARG A 8 -2.27 -13.83 10.89
CA ARG A 8 -3.51 -14.57 10.59
C ARG A 8 -3.53 -15.14 9.17
N VAL A 9 -3.00 -14.42 8.18
CA VAL A 9 -2.88 -14.91 6.80
C VAL A 9 -1.80 -15.99 6.70
N GLU A 10 -0.69 -15.84 7.41
CA GLU A 10 0.42 -16.81 7.42
C GLU A 10 0.07 -18.14 8.09
N MET A 11 -1.01 -18.21 8.88
CA MET A 11 -1.58 -19.47 9.38
C MET A 11 -2.17 -20.36 8.28
N GLY A 12 -2.35 -19.85 7.05
CA GLY A 12 -2.70 -20.64 5.87
C GLY A 12 -4.17 -21.03 5.71
N HIS A 13 -5.03 -20.69 6.68
CA HIS A 13 -6.48 -20.89 6.53
C HIS A 13 -7.13 -19.70 5.81
N PRO A 14 -8.05 -19.95 4.85
CA PRO A 14 -8.80 -18.88 4.18
C PRO A 14 -9.44 -17.92 5.19
N LEU A 15 -9.42 -16.63 4.85
CA LEU A 15 -10.09 -15.62 5.66
C LEU A 15 -11.60 -15.68 5.44
N ASN A 16 -12.37 -15.66 6.53
CA ASN A 16 -13.80 -15.42 6.46
C ASN A 16 -14.10 -13.95 6.10
N SER A 17 -15.37 -13.59 5.89
CA SER A 17 -15.73 -12.23 5.46
C SER A 17 -15.27 -11.14 6.44
N GLU A 18 -15.43 -11.37 7.74
CA GLU A 18 -15.04 -10.40 8.76
C GLU A 18 -13.51 -10.23 8.81
N GLU A 19 -12.77 -11.34 8.71
CA GLU A 19 -11.31 -11.33 8.67
C GLU A 19 -10.77 -10.63 7.40
N ARG A 20 -11.45 -10.77 6.26
CA ARG A 20 -11.12 -10.02 5.03
C ARG A 20 -11.30 -8.52 5.22
N ASP A 21 -12.40 -8.12 5.85
CA ASP A 21 -12.68 -6.71 6.14
C ASP A 21 -11.66 -6.15 7.14
N MET A 22 -11.29 -6.92 8.17
CA MET A 22 -10.23 -6.54 9.11
C MET A 22 -8.86 -6.42 8.41
N PHE A 23 -8.51 -7.34 7.52
CA PHE A 23 -7.28 -7.28 6.73
C PHE A 23 -7.24 -6.00 5.89
N SER A 24 -8.33 -5.73 5.16
CA SER A 24 -8.48 -4.52 4.33
C SER A 24 -8.37 -3.24 5.15
N ALA A 25 -9.14 -3.14 6.25
CA ALA A 25 -9.11 -1.99 7.12
C ALA A 25 -7.73 -1.76 7.74
N ALA A 26 -7.07 -2.82 8.20
CA ALA A 26 -5.77 -2.73 8.86
C ALA A 26 -4.68 -2.16 7.94
N PHE A 27 -4.54 -2.69 6.73
CA PHE A 27 -3.52 -2.21 5.80
C PHE A 27 -3.91 -0.86 5.17
N LYS A 28 -5.20 -0.61 4.91
CA LYS A 28 -5.66 0.70 4.41
C LYS A 28 -5.41 1.82 5.42
N ASN A 29 -5.66 1.58 6.71
CA ASN A 29 -5.43 2.56 7.76
C ASN A 29 -3.93 2.84 7.93
N ALA A 30 -3.10 1.80 7.99
CA ALA A 30 -1.64 1.94 8.06
C ALA A 30 -1.10 2.77 6.88
N LEU A 31 -1.59 2.53 5.66
CA LEU A 31 -1.21 3.32 4.49
C LEU A 31 -1.70 4.77 4.58
N THR A 32 -2.93 4.99 5.01
CA THR A 32 -3.54 6.34 5.09
C THR A 32 -2.80 7.23 6.06
N GLU A 33 -2.39 6.69 7.21
CA GLU A 33 -1.58 7.39 8.21
C GLU A 33 -0.23 7.81 7.63
N ARG A 34 0.46 6.91 6.92
CA ARG A 34 1.76 7.24 6.28
C ARG A 34 1.61 8.24 5.13
N ARG A 35 0.58 8.12 4.29
CA ARG A 35 0.28 9.13 3.24
C ARG A 35 0.01 10.51 3.84
N HIS A 36 -0.69 10.58 4.97
CA HIS A 36 -0.89 11.83 5.69
C HIS A 36 0.46 12.41 6.18
N ALA A 37 1.30 11.58 6.80
CA ALA A 37 2.62 12.00 7.27
C ALA A 37 3.54 12.52 6.14
N VAL A 38 3.54 11.87 4.96
CA VAL A 38 4.27 12.37 3.77
C VAL A 38 3.77 13.75 3.35
N ARG A 39 2.45 13.95 3.25
CA ARG A 39 1.88 15.26 2.87
C ARG A 39 2.27 16.36 3.85
N VAL A 40 2.23 16.08 5.15
CA VAL A 40 2.66 17.04 6.18
C VAL A 40 4.15 17.33 6.03
N ALA A 41 5.00 16.31 5.82
CA ALA A 41 6.43 16.49 5.63
C ALA A 41 6.76 17.37 4.41
N VAL A 42 6.08 17.17 3.29
CA VAL A 42 6.21 18.01 2.08
C VAL A 42 5.82 19.46 2.37
N SER A 43 4.70 19.67 3.07
CA SER A 43 4.24 21.02 3.44
C SER A 43 5.25 21.75 4.33
N VAL A 44 5.81 21.04 5.33
CA VAL A 44 6.84 21.60 6.22
C VAL A 44 8.13 21.88 5.45
N GLU A 45 8.59 20.95 4.60
CA GLU A 45 9.77 21.16 3.76
C GLU A 45 9.64 22.43 2.90
N GLN A 46 8.51 22.59 2.20
CA GLN A 46 8.25 23.78 1.37
C GLN A 46 8.19 25.08 2.17
N GLN A 47 7.58 25.06 3.37
CA GLN A 47 7.51 26.22 4.24
C GLN A 47 8.90 26.64 4.74
N GLU A 48 9.72 25.69 5.18
CA GLU A 48 11.07 25.95 5.67
C GLU A 48 12.01 26.42 4.54
N GLU A 49 11.85 25.88 3.32
CA GLU A 49 12.56 26.37 2.13
C GLU A 49 12.18 27.81 1.78
N ALA A 50 10.89 28.16 1.82
CA ALA A 50 10.41 29.50 1.51
C ALA A 50 10.93 30.56 2.50
N GLU A 51 11.18 30.16 3.75
CA GLU A 51 11.76 31.02 4.79
C GLU A 51 13.29 31.02 4.82
N GLY A 52 13.95 30.31 3.89
CA GLY A 52 15.41 30.21 3.83
C GLY A 52 16.03 29.37 4.96
N ARG A 53 15.23 28.57 5.67
CA ARG A 53 15.65 27.72 6.78
C ARG A 53 16.14 26.36 6.26
N GLU A 54 17.22 26.37 5.48
CA GLU A 54 17.71 25.21 4.71
C GLU A 54 18.01 23.97 5.58
N GLN A 55 18.54 24.15 6.81
CA GLN A 55 18.77 23.03 7.72
C GLN A 55 17.47 22.33 8.11
N ASN A 56 16.40 23.07 8.37
CA ASN A 56 15.10 22.52 8.74
C ASN A 56 14.42 21.85 7.53
N ALA A 57 14.53 22.46 6.34
CA ALA A 57 14.08 21.86 5.10
C ALA A 57 14.75 20.49 4.85
N ASN A 58 16.06 20.40 5.08
CA ASN A 58 16.79 19.13 4.96
C ASN A 58 16.33 18.08 5.98
N LEU A 59 16.01 18.48 7.22
CA LEU A 59 15.43 17.57 8.22
C LEU A 59 14.04 17.07 7.80
N ALA A 60 13.18 17.97 7.29
CA ALA A 60 11.86 17.62 6.78
C ALA A 60 11.94 16.66 5.59
N ARG A 61 12.87 16.90 4.65
CA ARG A 61 13.14 16.01 3.51
C ARG A 61 13.63 14.63 3.95
N GLY A 62 14.53 14.57 4.93
CA GLY A 62 14.98 13.29 5.50
C GLY A 62 13.85 12.49 6.15
N TYR A 63 12.98 13.18 6.89
CA TYR A 63 11.77 12.56 7.45
C TYR A 63 10.82 12.08 6.36
N ARG A 64 10.57 12.89 5.32
CA ARG A 64 9.76 12.52 4.15
C ARG A 64 10.26 11.22 3.52
N SER A 65 11.55 11.12 3.20
CA SER A 65 12.14 9.92 2.60
C SER A 65 12.02 8.68 3.49
N LYS A 66 12.13 8.83 4.82
CA LYS A 66 11.92 7.72 5.75
C LYS A 66 10.47 7.22 5.70
N VAL A 67 9.49 8.12 5.74
CA VAL A 67 8.07 7.76 5.70
C VAL A 67 7.67 7.17 4.34
N GLU A 68 8.23 7.68 3.23
CA GLU A 68 8.05 7.10 1.89
C GLU A 68 8.54 5.65 1.84
N ALA A 69 9.70 5.34 2.44
CA ALA A 69 10.19 3.97 2.54
C ALA A 69 9.29 3.06 3.39
N GLU A 70 8.74 3.57 4.51
CA GLU A 70 7.76 2.83 5.32
C GLU A 70 6.48 2.54 4.51
N LEU A 71 6.02 3.51 3.71
CA LEU A 71 4.84 3.40 2.88
C LEU A 71 5.03 2.36 1.77
N GLN A 72 6.20 2.36 1.10
CA GLN A 72 6.60 1.30 0.17
C GLN A 72 6.56 -0.07 0.84
N GLY A 73 7.15 -0.20 2.04
CA GLY A 73 7.17 -1.46 2.78
C GLY A 73 5.78 -1.98 3.17
N ILE A 74 4.81 -1.09 3.44
CA ILE A 74 3.41 -1.48 3.69
C ILE A 74 2.78 -2.03 2.41
N CYS A 75 2.97 -1.35 1.27
CA CYS A 75 2.48 -1.83 -0.02
C CYS A 75 3.08 -3.20 -0.38
N ASP A 76 4.39 -3.36 -0.24
CA ASP A 76 5.07 -4.62 -0.56
C ASP A 76 4.57 -5.78 0.30
N LYS A 77 4.41 -5.56 1.61
CA LYS A 77 3.84 -6.57 2.53
C LYS A 77 2.42 -6.96 2.12
N ALA A 78 1.55 -5.98 1.83
CA ALA A 78 0.18 -6.25 1.42
C ALA A 78 0.14 -7.04 0.11
N LEU A 79 0.92 -6.61 -0.89
CA LEU A 79 1.02 -7.26 -2.19
C LEU A 79 1.56 -8.70 -2.08
N GLN A 80 2.54 -8.93 -1.21
CA GLN A 80 3.08 -10.27 -0.97
C GLN A 80 2.01 -11.21 -0.39
N LEU A 81 1.25 -10.76 0.61
CA LEU A 81 0.18 -11.56 1.21
C LEU A 81 -0.96 -11.82 0.22
N LEU A 82 -1.29 -10.83 -0.61
CA LEU A 82 -2.32 -10.96 -1.65
C LEU A 82 -1.89 -11.98 -2.71
N LYS A 83 -0.71 -11.81 -3.30
CA LYS A 83 -0.21 -12.66 -4.39
C LYS A 83 0.07 -14.10 -3.95
N ASN A 84 0.66 -14.28 -2.77
CA ASN A 84 1.17 -15.60 -2.37
C ASN A 84 0.18 -16.41 -1.55
N SER A 85 -0.76 -15.77 -0.86
CA SER A 85 -1.65 -16.46 0.09
C SER A 85 -3.12 -16.24 -0.25
N LEU A 86 -3.58 -14.99 -0.32
CA LEU A 86 -5.01 -14.69 -0.35
C LEU A 86 -5.65 -14.96 -1.71
N VAL A 87 -5.05 -14.50 -2.82
CA VAL A 87 -5.57 -14.76 -4.17
C VAL A 87 -5.58 -16.27 -4.47
N PRO A 88 -4.50 -17.05 -4.19
CA PRO A 88 -4.53 -18.50 -4.37
C PRO A 88 -5.53 -19.24 -3.47
N SER A 89 -5.83 -18.71 -2.28
CA SER A 89 -6.80 -19.32 -1.35
C SER A 89 -8.27 -19.13 -1.76
N ALA A 90 -8.54 -18.21 -2.69
CA ALA A 90 -9.87 -17.96 -3.21
C ALA A 90 -10.03 -18.63 -4.57
N GLU A 91 -10.88 -19.66 -4.66
CA GLU A 91 -11.08 -20.41 -5.91
C GLU A 91 -11.74 -19.54 -7.00
N SER A 92 -12.89 -18.92 -6.69
CA SER A 92 -13.62 -18.00 -7.57
C SER A 92 -14.64 -17.15 -6.80
N GLY A 93 -15.20 -16.13 -7.46
CA GLY A 93 -16.27 -15.30 -6.92
C GLY A 93 -15.81 -14.15 -6.03
N GLU A 94 -16.72 -13.67 -5.17
CA GLU A 94 -16.58 -12.40 -4.44
C GLU A 94 -15.24 -12.23 -3.70
N ALA A 95 -14.75 -13.29 -3.06
CA ALA A 95 -13.48 -13.28 -2.33
C ALA A 95 -12.29 -12.97 -3.24
N LYS A 96 -12.26 -13.58 -4.42
CA LYS A 96 -11.15 -13.44 -5.38
C LYS A 96 -11.19 -12.07 -6.05
N THR A 97 -12.37 -11.63 -6.48
CA THR A 97 -12.60 -10.26 -6.96
C THR A 97 -12.18 -9.22 -5.93
N PHE A 98 -12.51 -9.43 -4.66
CA PHE A 98 -12.10 -8.56 -3.55
C PHE A 98 -10.58 -8.46 -3.43
N TYR A 99 -9.87 -9.60 -3.42
CA TYR A 99 -8.41 -9.61 -3.31
C TYR A 99 -7.71 -9.04 -4.53
N LEU A 100 -8.19 -9.34 -5.75
CA LEU A 100 -7.63 -8.79 -6.99
C LEU A 100 -7.83 -7.28 -7.09
N LYS A 101 -9.00 -6.78 -6.69
CA LYS A 101 -9.25 -5.33 -6.57
C LYS A 101 -8.31 -4.70 -5.55
N MET A 102 -8.15 -5.32 -4.38
CA MET A 102 -7.26 -4.84 -3.33
C MET A 102 -5.80 -4.83 -3.80
N GLN A 103 -5.35 -5.85 -4.55
CA GLN A 103 -4.03 -5.90 -5.18
C GLN A 103 -3.84 -4.74 -6.17
N GLY A 104 -4.84 -4.47 -7.01
CA GLY A 104 -4.84 -3.30 -7.90
C GLY A 104 -4.70 -1.98 -7.14
N ASP A 105 -5.40 -1.84 -6.02
CA ASP A 105 -5.30 -0.65 -5.16
C ASP A 105 -3.88 -0.45 -4.60
N TYR A 106 -3.20 -1.49 -4.11
CA TYR A 106 -1.82 -1.37 -3.62
C TYR A 106 -0.81 -1.07 -4.72
N PHE A 107 -0.96 -1.66 -5.91
CA PHE A 107 -0.14 -1.30 -7.05
C PHE A 107 -0.36 0.15 -7.49
N ARG A 108 -1.62 0.62 -7.49
CA ARG A 108 -1.94 2.01 -7.79
C ARG A 108 -1.33 2.94 -6.75
N TYR A 109 -1.45 2.63 -5.46
CA TYR A 109 -0.80 3.42 -4.41
C TYR A 109 0.71 3.46 -4.60
N MET A 110 1.36 2.33 -4.88
CA MET A 110 2.79 2.27 -5.19
C MET A 110 3.19 3.19 -6.36
N ALA A 111 2.38 3.23 -7.42
CA ALA A 111 2.60 4.12 -8.55
C ALA A 111 2.46 5.62 -8.21
N GLU A 112 1.77 6.01 -7.13
CA GLU A 112 1.59 7.42 -6.75
C GLU A 112 2.91 8.07 -6.27
N PHE A 113 3.83 7.30 -5.69
CA PHE A 113 5.07 7.81 -5.10
C PHE A 113 6.33 7.17 -5.71
N ALA A 114 6.21 6.07 -6.44
CA ALA A 114 7.30 5.52 -7.22
C ALA A 114 7.70 6.42 -8.40
N SER A 115 8.94 6.25 -8.89
CA SER A 115 9.48 7.00 -10.01
C SER A 115 10.08 6.08 -11.08
N GLY A 116 10.11 6.58 -12.32
CA GLY A 116 10.67 5.86 -13.47
C GLY A 116 10.03 4.49 -13.69
N HIS A 117 10.87 3.48 -13.97
CA HIS A 117 10.43 2.13 -14.31
C HIS A 117 9.57 1.45 -13.22
N VAL A 118 9.81 1.76 -11.94
CA VAL A 118 9.01 1.20 -10.83
C VAL A 118 7.56 1.68 -10.92
N ARG A 119 7.37 2.96 -11.26
CA ARG A 119 6.04 3.56 -11.43
C ARG A 119 5.29 2.91 -12.59
N ASP A 120 5.97 2.76 -13.73
CA ASP A 120 5.33 2.25 -14.94
C ASP A 120 4.96 0.76 -14.78
N ASN A 121 5.81 -0.03 -14.11
CA ASN A 121 5.50 -1.40 -13.74
C ASN A 121 4.32 -1.48 -12.77
N ALA A 122 4.32 -0.66 -11.71
CA ALA A 122 3.23 -0.62 -10.74
C ALA A 122 1.89 -0.25 -11.41
N ALA A 123 1.89 0.72 -12.33
CA ALA A 123 0.69 1.09 -13.07
C ALA A 123 0.17 -0.04 -13.96
N ASN A 124 1.07 -0.77 -14.65
CA ASN A 124 0.66 -1.91 -15.46
C ASN A 124 0.13 -3.08 -14.61
N GLU A 125 0.80 -3.41 -13.50
CA GLU A 125 0.34 -4.44 -12.55
C GLU A 125 -1.03 -4.08 -11.94
N ALA A 126 -1.26 -2.80 -11.63
CA ALA A 126 -2.56 -2.33 -11.17
C ALA A 126 -3.65 -2.61 -12.22
N ARG A 127 -3.40 -2.25 -13.47
CA ARG A 127 -4.32 -2.48 -14.59
C ARG A 127 -4.62 -3.97 -14.79
N ILE A 128 -3.60 -4.84 -14.70
CA ILE A 128 -3.76 -6.28 -14.81
C ILE A 128 -4.64 -6.82 -13.67
N ALA A 129 -4.34 -6.45 -12.43
CA ALA A 129 -5.09 -6.92 -11.27
C ALA A 129 -6.57 -6.50 -11.29
N TYR A 130 -6.85 -5.24 -11.67
CA TYR A 130 -8.23 -4.79 -11.85
C TYR A 130 -8.94 -5.51 -13.00
N GLY A 131 -8.24 -5.76 -14.12
CA GLY A 131 -8.80 -6.50 -15.25
C GLY A 131 -9.19 -7.92 -14.86
N GLN A 132 -8.29 -8.65 -14.20
CA GLN A 132 -8.57 -10.00 -13.69
C GLN A 132 -9.75 -10.00 -12.72
N GLY A 133 -9.84 -9.01 -11.82
CA GLY A 133 -10.96 -8.90 -10.89
C GLY A 133 -12.31 -8.64 -11.54
N MET A 134 -12.36 -8.07 -12.76
CA MET A 134 -13.60 -7.85 -13.51
C MET A 134 -14.03 -9.09 -14.32
N GLU A 135 -13.11 -10.02 -14.58
CA GLU A 135 -13.36 -11.26 -15.34
C GLU A 135 -13.81 -12.44 -14.45
N GLU A 136 -13.63 -12.32 -13.13
CA GLU A 136 -14.12 -13.25 -12.10
C GLU A 136 -15.58 -12.98 -11.71
#